data_AF-A0A378KQW9-F1
#
_entry.id   AF-A0A378KQW9-F1
#
_cell.length_a   1.000
_cell.length_b   1.000
_cell.length_c   1.000
_cell.angle_alpha   90.00
_cell.angle_beta   90.00
_cell.angle_gamma   90.00
#
_symmetry.space_group_name_H-M   'P 1'
#
loop_
_entity.id
_entity.type
_entity.pdbx_description
1 polymer ?
#
loop_
_entity_poly.entity_id
_entity_poly.type
_entity_poly.pdbx_seq_one_letter_code
_entity_poly.pdbx_strand_id
1 'polypeptide(L)'
;MKFIYCASFALFILPFNLMADQSYYCPQNHAFINVGMTTDEVIAACGQPVSQQESNQPLTQQIPVQQLIYNNQGTSTAFYGVWNVQTGSGGAQMEIDVANNQVKGIKINGGNSNATSLCNGTSIQMNDPVSKVYGACGSPDVINNTYINQTVPTATKPQIWIYQPGQYQPSVSLTFVDGKLQSINN
;
A
#
# COMPACT_ATOMS: atom_id res chain seq x y z
N MET A 1 26.56 -39.98 42.03
CA MET A 1 25.56 -39.85 40.94
C MET A 1 24.75 -38.59 41.20
N LYS A 2 24.88 -37.54 40.39
CA LYS A 2 23.94 -36.41 40.36
C LYS A 2 24.07 -35.66 39.03
N PHE A 3 22.92 -35.29 38.50
CA PHE A 3 22.60 -35.13 37.09
C PHE A 3 23.25 -33.90 36.43
N ILE A 4 23.70 -34.12 35.19
CA ILE A 4 24.12 -33.11 34.22
C ILE A 4 22.86 -32.41 33.70
N TYR A 5 22.73 -31.10 33.90
CA TYR A 5 21.73 -30.27 33.24
C TYR A 5 22.37 -29.57 32.04
N CYS A 6 22.12 -30.11 30.84
CA CYS A 6 22.32 -29.40 29.59
C CYS A 6 21.26 -28.30 29.47
N ALA A 7 21.64 -27.05 29.72
CA ALA A 7 20.83 -25.91 29.35
C ALA A 7 21.01 -25.65 27.84
N SER A 8 20.09 -26.18 27.06
CA SER A 8 19.95 -25.91 25.62
C SER A 8 19.72 -24.42 25.40
N PHE A 9 20.73 -23.72 24.87
CA PHE A 9 20.62 -22.34 24.41
C PHE A 9 19.89 -22.34 23.06
N ALA A 10 18.57 -22.13 23.10
CA ALA A 10 17.73 -21.99 21.91
C ALA A 10 18.11 -20.69 21.18
N LEU A 11 18.79 -20.84 20.05
CA LEU A 11 19.16 -19.74 19.15
C LEU A 11 17.88 -19.26 18.44
N PHE A 12 17.27 -18.20 18.96
CA PHE A 12 16.19 -17.47 18.28
C PHE A 12 16.78 -16.76 17.06
N ILE A 13 16.67 -17.38 15.90
CA ILE A 13 16.94 -16.76 14.60
C ILE A 13 15.73 -15.88 14.28
N LEU A 14 15.76 -14.62 14.71
CA LEU A 14 14.83 -13.60 14.24
C LEU A 14 15.07 -13.37 12.74
N PRO A 15 14.05 -13.53 11.86
CA PRO A 15 14.16 -13.09 10.49
C PRO A 15 14.18 -11.56 10.49
N PHE A 16 15.36 -10.98 10.32
CA PHE A 16 15.47 -9.58 9.96
C PHE A 16 14.80 -9.39 8.61
N ASN A 17 13.64 -8.73 8.61
CA ASN A 17 13.06 -8.19 7.40
C ASN A 17 14.06 -7.18 6.83
N LEU A 18 14.82 -7.61 5.82
CA LEU A 18 15.65 -6.74 4.99
C LEU A 18 14.71 -5.78 4.25
N MET A 19 14.46 -4.61 4.84
CA MET A 19 14.01 -3.46 4.08
C MET A 19 15.16 -3.12 3.14
N ALA A 20 14.96 -3.30 1.84
CA ALA A 20 15.91 -2.85 0.83
C ALA A 20 15.96 -1.32 0.91
N ASP A 21 16.97 -0.81 1.64
CA ASP A 21 17.19 0.62 1.80
C ASP A 21 17.64 1.14 0.43
N GLN A 22 16.80 1.96 -0.23
CA GLN A 22 17.18 2.57 -1.50
C GLN A 22 18.25 3.63 -1.20
N SER A 23 19.51 3.24 -1.37
CA SER A 23 20.68 4.11 -1.18
C SER A 23 21.22 4.60 -2.53
N TYR A 24 21.59 5.88 -2.64
CA TYR A 24 22.22 6.44 -3.83
C TYR A 24 23.55 7.14 -3.51
N TYR A 25 24.55 6.93 -4.36
CA TYR A 25 25.86 7.55 -4.22
C TYR A 25 25.94 8.88 -4.94
N CYS A 26 26.30 9.93 -4.22
CA CYS A 26 26.49 11.25 -4.75
C CYS A 26 27.97 11.52 -5.05
N PRO A 27 28.34 11.65 -6.35
CA PRO A 27 29.75 11.76 -6.75
C PRO A 27 30.40 13.10 -6.41
N GLN A 28 29.62 14.14 -6.09
CA GLN A 28 30.13 15.49 -5.79
C GLN A 28 30.83 15.56 -4.44
N ASN A 29 30.18 15.09 -3.35
CA ASN A 29 30.77 15.08 -2.01
C ASN A 29 31.10 13.66 -1.52
N HIS A 30 31.09 12.67 -2.41
CA HIS A 30 31.45 11.27 -2.14
C HIS A 30 30.66 10.62 -0.98
N ALA A 31 29.38 10.99 -0.84
CA ALA A 31 28.51 10.52 0.24
C ALA A 31 27.33 9.72 -0.30
N PHE A 32 26.71 8.91 0.55
CA PHE A 32 25.49 8.18 0.24
C PHE A 32 24.27 8.86 0.85
N ILE A 33 23.18 8.86 0.10
CA ILE A 33 21.86 9.26 0.60
C ILE A 33 20.94 8.06 0.69
N ASN A 34 20.09 8.03 1.72
CA ASN A 34 19.13 6.96 1.97
C ASN A 34 17.73 7.56 2.16
N VAL A 35 16.70 6.76 1.88
CA VAL A 35 15.31 7.12 2.16
C VAL A 35 15.18 7.48 3.64
N GLY A 36 14.48 8.57 3.94
CA GLY A 36 14.29 9.12 5.28
C GLY A 36 15.23 10.26 5.66
N MET A 37 16.31 10.50 4.91
CA MET A 37 17.20 11.66 5.14
C MET A 37 16.47 12.98 4.93
N THR A 38 16.90 14.00 5.67
CA THR A 38 16.40 15.38 5.54
C THR A 38 16.94 16.05 4.28
N THR A 39 16.27 17.10 3.82
CA THR A 39 16.75 17.95 2.71
C THR A 39 18.18 18.47 2.95
N ASP A 40 18.50 18.86 4.18
CA ASP A 40 19.81 19.41 4.52
C ASP A 40 20.91 18.34 4.49
N GLU A 41 20.61 17.12 4.96
CA GLU A 41 21.52 15.98 4.85
C GLU A 41 21.79 15.61 3.39
N VAL A 42 20.75 15.64 2.54
CA VAL A 42 20.91 15.37 1.10
C VAL A 42 21.72 16.48 0.41
N ILE A 43 21.49 17.75 0.75
CA ILE A 43 22.31 18.86 0.24
C ILE A 43 23.76 18.69 0.66
N ALA A 44 24.02 18.31 1.92
CA ALA A 44 25.38 18.06 2.39
C ALA A 44 26.06 16.91 1.64
N ALA A 45 25.31 15.86 1.28
CA ALA A 45 25.84 14.70 0.56
C ALA A 45 25.99 14.90 -0.96
N CYS A 46 25.10 15.65 -1.60
CA CYS A 46 24.97 15.72 -3.07
C CYS A 46 25.18 17.11 -3.64
N GLY A 47 25.23 18.14 -2.79
CA GLY A 47 25.22 19.53 -3.19
C GLY A 47 23.81 20.02 -3.53
N GLN A 48 23.75 21.20 -4.16
CA GLN A 48 22.50 21.79 -4.61
C GLN A 48 21.97 21.07 -5.87
N PRO A 49 20.66 20.81 -5.97
CA PRO A 49 20.07 20.21 -7.15
C PRO A 49 20.09 21.18 -8.35
N VAL A 50 20.04 20.63 -9.55
CA VAL A 50 19.97 21.40 -10.81
C VAL A 50 18.59 22.03 -10.98
N SER A 51 17.56 21.34 -10.50
CA SER A 51 16.17 21.81 -10.55
C SER A 51 15.41 21.34 -9.33
N GLN A 52 14.53 22.21 -8.82
CA GLN A 52 13.57 21.90 -7.77
C GLN A 52 12.18 22.24 -8.29
N GLN A 53 11.27 21.28 -8.21
CA GLN A 53 9.90 21.43 -8.70
C GLN A 53 8.92 20.94 -7.65
N GLU A 54 7.85 21.69 -7.43
CA GLU A 54 6.72 21.16 -6.69
C GLU A 54 5.94 20.19 -7.57
N SER A 55 5.74 18.97 -7.09
CA SER A 55 4.87 18.01 -7.73
C SER A 55 3.42 18.35 -7.44
N ASN A 56 2.61 18.42 -8.50
CA ASN A 56 1.16 18.43 -8.38
C ASN A 56 0.57 17.01 -8.25
N GLN A 57 1.39 15.97 -8.42
CA GLN A 57 0.98 14.59 -8.18
C GLN A 57 1.19 14.24 -6.71
N PRO A 58 0.16 13.69 -6.04
CA PRO A 58 0.29 13.28 -4.66
C PRO A 58 1.23 12.07 -4.55
N LEU A 59 1.95 11.97 -3.43
CA LEU A 59 2.76 10.79 -3.14
C LEU A 59 1.85 9.56 -3.02
N THR A 60 2.15 8.52 -3.79
CA THR A 60 1.50 7.22 -3.65
C THR A 60 2.44 6.24 -2.98
N GLN A 61 1.90 5.44 -2.06
CA GLN A 61 2.62 4.37 -1.40
C GLN A 61 1.91 3.05 -1.65
N GLN A 62 2.68 2.00 -1.95
CA GLN A 62 2.15 0.65 -1.95
C GLN A 62 1.95 0.20 -0.52
N ILE A 63 0.68 -0.04 -0.17
CA ILE A 63 0.32 -0.60 1.13
C ILE A 63 -0.23 -2.02 0.95
N PRO A 64 0.13 -2.97 1.83
CA PRO A 64 -0.48 -4.28 1.83
C PRO A 64 -1.95 -4.17 2.25
N VAL A 65 -2.83 -4.86 1.52
CA VAL A 65 -4.25 -4.92 1.81
C VAL A 65 -4.78 -6.34 1.70
N GLN A 66 -5.85 -6.59 2.42
CA GLN A 66 -6.65 -7.79 2.31
C GLN A 66 -7.87 -7.48 1.44
N GLN A 67 -8.02 -8.18 0.33
CA GLN A 67 -9.17 -8.08 -0.55
C GLN A 67 -10.25 -9.07 -0.10
N LEU A 68 -11.41 -8.54 0.27
CA LEU A 68 -12.60 -9.31 0.58
C LEU A 68 -13.46 -9.36 -0.68
N ILE A 69 -13.54 -10.52 -1.31
CA ILE A 69 -14.27 -10.71 -2.56
C ILE A 69 -15.59 -11.39 -2.25
N TYR A 70 -16.67 -10.73 -2.64
CA TYR A 70 -18.04 -11.18 -2.54
C TYR A 70 -18.57 -11.37 -3.95
N ASN A 71 -18.93 -12.59 -4.30
CA ASN A 71 -19.50 -12.91 -5.58
C ASN A 71 -21.01 -13.07 -5.42
N ASN A 72 -21.75 -11.98 -5.56
CA ASN A 72 -23.20 -12.05 -5.59
C ASN A 72 -23.63 -12.45 -7.01
N GLN A 73 -23.39 -13.71 -7.39
CA GLN A 73 -23.99 -14.29 -8.58
C GLN A 73 -25.47 -14.50 -8.34
N GLY A 74 -26.27 -13.48 -8.70
CA GLY A 74 -27.72 -13.58 -8.89
C GLY A 74 -28.42 -14.42 -7.82
N THR A 75 -28.56 -13.89 -6.61
CA THR A 75 -29.36 -14.52 -5.56
C THR A 75 -30.85 -14.36 -5.85
N SER A 76 -31.33 -14.98 -6.93
CA SER A 76 -32.71 -15.45 -6.98
C SER A 76 -32.68 -16.91 -6.57
N THR A 77 -33.19 -17.24 -5.39
CA THR A 77 -33.47 -18.63 -5.04
C THR A 77 -34.55 -19.14 -5.99
N ALA A 78 -34.18 -19.89 -7.03
CA ALA A 78 -35.17 -20.65 -7.78
C ALA A 78 -35.61 -21.87 -6.95
N PHE A 79 -36.93 -22.05 -6.84
CA PHE A 79 -37.62 -23.17 -6.16
C PHE A 79 -37.42 -23.23 -4.63
N TYR A 80 -38.41 -22.67 -3.89
CA TYR A 80 -38.70 -22.97 -2.47
C TYR A 80 -37.49 -23.06 -1.51
N GLY A 81 -36.43 -22.26 -1.72
CA GLY A 81 -35.35 -22.07 -0.74
C GLY A 81 -34.45 -23.28 -0.45
N VAL A 82 -34.46 -24.32 -1.29
CA VAL A 82 -33.70 -25.56 -1.02
C VAL A 82 -32.36 -25.61 -1.77
N TRP A 83 -32.23 -24.91 -2.89
CA TRP A 83 -31.00 -24.90 -3.70
C TRP A 83 -30.62 -23.49 -4.12
N ASN A 84 -29.38 -23.08 -3.81
CA ASN A 84 -28.81 -21.82 -4.29
C ASN A 84 -28.25 -22.05 -5.71
N VAL A 85 -29.14 -22.13 -6.70
CA VAL A 85 -28.74 -22.33 -8.11
C VAL A 85 -28.59 -20.96 -8.76
N GLN A 86 -27.47 -20.73 -9.44
CA GLN A 86 -27.19 -19.47 -10.13
C GLN A 86 -28.18 -19.23 -11.27
N THR A 87 -29.30 -18.55 -10.97
CA THR A 87 -30.27 -18.13 -11.99
C THR A 87 -30.11 -16.65 -12.26
N GLY A 88 -29.20 -16.31 -13.20
CA GLY A 88 -29.18 -14.98 -13.79
C GLY A 88 -27.82 -14.51 -14.31
N SER A 89 -27.80 -14.05 -15.55
CA SER A 89 -26.74 -13.26 -16.21
C SER A 89 -26.65 -11.83 -15.63
N GLY A 90 -26.53 -11.69 -14.31
CA GLY A 90 -26.65 -10.39 -13.63
C GLY A 90 -26.01 -10.30 -12.24
N GLY A 91 -25.05 -11.17 -11.94
CA GLY A 91 -24.33 -11.11 -10.68
C GLY A 91 -23.39 -9.91 -10.59
N ALA A 92 -23.30 -9.29 -9.41
CA ALA A 92 -22.28 -8.28 -9.13
C ALA A 92 -21.15 -8.92 -8.31
N GLN A 93 -19.93 -8.89 -8.86
CA GLN A 93 -18.72 -9.18 -8.10
C GLN A 93 -18.29 -7.90 -7.38
N MET A 94 -18.25 -7.96 -6.06
CA MET A 94 -17.79 -6.86 -5.22
C MET A 94 -16.46 -7.26 -4.58
N GLU A 95 -15.49 -6.36 -4.63
CA GLU A 95 -14.20 -6.50 -3.99
C GLU A 95 -14.02 -5.30 -3.04
N ILE A 96 -13.70 -5.59 -1.79
CA ILE A 96 -13.43 -4.57 -0.77
C ILE A 96 -11.99 -4.75 -0.31
N ASP A 97 -11.15 -3.76 -0.61
CA ASP A 97 -9.77 -3.73 -0.16
C ASP A 97 -9.72 -3.15 1.26
N VAL A 98 -9.12 -3.88 2.20
CA VAL A 98 -9.06 -3.53 3.62
C VAL A 98 -7.61 -3.43 4.08
N ALA A 99 -7.28 -2.34 4.73
CA ALA A 99 -6.00 -2.14 5.41
C ALA A 99 -6.23 -1.41 6.73
N ASN A 100 -5.45 -1.74 7.76
CA ASN A 100 -5.56 -1.13 9.09
C ASN A 100 -7.00 -1.12 9.63
N ASN A 101 -7.71 -2.24 9.43
CA ASN A 101 -9.11 -2.43 9.86
C ASN A 101 -10.12 -1.45 9.22
N GLN A 102 -9.76 -0.84 8.08
CA GLN A 102 -10.57 0.13 7.36
C GLN A 102 -10.65 -0.20 5.87
N VAL A 103 -11.77 0.17 5.24
CA VAL A 103 -11.96 0.09 3.80
C VAL A 103 -11.04 1.10 3.09
N LYS A 104 -10.18 0.63 2.20
CA LYS A 104 -9.26 1.44 1.39
C LYS A 104 -9.59 1.42 -0.10
N GLY A 105 -10.45 0.52 -0.54
CA GLY A 105 -10.91 0.45 -1.93
C GLY A 105 -12.20 -0.34 -2.03
N ILE A 106 -13.05 0.03 -2.97
CA ILE A 106 -14.26 -0.71 -3.31
C ILE A 106 -14.25 -0.88 -4.83
N LYS A 107 -14.41 -2.10 -5.32
CA LYS A 107 -14.59 -2.39 -6.74
C LYS A 107 -15.85 -3.20 -6.95
N ILE A 108 -16.60 -2.85 -7.99
CA ILE A 108 -17.83 -3.51 -8.38
C ILE A 108 -17.69 -3.88 -9.86
N ASN A 109 -17.72 -5.18 -10.18
CA ASN A 109 -17.52 -5.71 -11.53
C ASN A 109 -16.24 -5.21 -12.20
N GLY A 110 -15.17 -5.05 -11.41
CA GLY A 110 -13.88 -4.50 -11.87
C GLY A 110 -13.81 -2.97 -11.97
N GLY A 111 -14.93 -2.25 -11.82
CA GLY A 111 -14.95 -0.79 -11.77
C GLY A 111 -14.70 -0.26 -10.36
N ASN A 112 -13.83 0.74 -10.22
CA ASN A 112 -13.58 1.39 -8.93
C ASN A 112 -14.80 2.21 -8.48
N SER A 113 -15.11 2.17 -7.18
CA SER A 113 -16.15 2.95 -6.54
C SER A 113 -15.68 3.49 -5.19
N ASN A 114 -16.29 4.58 -4.74
CA ASN A 114 -16.06 5.15 -3.41
C ASN A 114 -17.08 4.67 -2.36
N ALA A 115 -18.15 4.02 -2.82
CA ALA A 115 -19.21 3.49 -1.97
C ALA A 115 -19.96 2.34 -2.65
N THR A 116 -20.60 1.50 -1.85
CA THR A 116 -21.48 0.42 -2.31
C THR A 116 -22.63 0.22 -1.33
N SER A 117 -23.77 -0.22 -1.84
CA SER A 117 -24.95 -0.62 -1.06
C SER A 117 -25.44 -2.03 -1.43
N LEU A 118 -24.57 -2.82 -2.08
CA LEU A 118 -24.90 -4.16 -2.58
C LEU A 118 -25.16 -5.17 -1.45
N CYS A 119 -24.69 -4.90 -0.23
CA CYS A 119 -24.90 -5.77 0.92
C CYS A 119 -26.14 -5.32 1.72
N ASN A 120 -27.28 -5.95 1.44
CA ASN A 120 -28.54 -5.75 2.17
C ASN A 120 -28.98 -4.27 2.26
N GLY A 121 -28.61 -3.44 1.27
CA GLY A 121 -28.92 -2.00 1.25
C GLY A 121 -28.08 -1.15 2.20
N THR A 122 -27.16 -1.74 2.98
CA THR A 122 -26.29 -1.00 3.89
C THR A 122 -25.19 -0.30 3.09
N SER A 123 -25.08 1.02 3.25
CA SER A 123 -24.02 1.78 2.57
C SER A 123 -22.67 1.57 3.25
N ILE A 124 -21.73 1.00 2.51
CA ILE A 124 -20.32 0.88 2.84
C ILE A 124 -19.55 1.92 2.02
N GLN A 125 -18.68 2.67 2.66
CA GLN A 125 -17.93 3.76 2.08
C GLN A 125 -16.43 3.63 2.38
N MET A 126 -15.62 4.39 1.65
CA MET A 126 -14.20 4.51 1.93
C MET A 126 -13.95 4.91 3.39
N ASN A 127 -12.93 4.29 4.00
CA ASN A 127 -12.52 4.43 5.40
C ASN A 127 -13.51 3.92 6.46
N ASP A 128 -14.63 3.31 6.07
CA ASP A 128 -15.48 2.59 7.01
C ASP A 128 -14.70 1.47 7.72
N PRO A 129 -15.05 1.14 8.97
CA PRO A 129 -14.44 0.01 9.66
C PRO A 129 -14.83 -1.31 8.99
N VAL A 130 -13.89 -2.26 8.91
CA VAL A 130 -14.15 -3.58 8.30
C VAL A 130 -15.25 -4.36 9.02
N SER A 131 -15.47 -4.11 10.32
CA SER A 131 -16.57 -4.71 11.07
C SER A 131 -17.94 -4.37 10.48
N LYS A 132 -18.10 -3.17 9.90
CA LYS A 132 -19.32 -2.76 9.18
C LYS A 132 -19.50 -3.58 7.91
N VAL A 133 -18.41 -3.90 7.21
CA VAL A 133 -18.43 -4.76 6.02
C VAL A 133 -18.88 -6.16 6.37
N TYR A 134 -18.28 -6.79 7.39
CA TYR A 134 -18.70 -8.11 7.85
C TYR A 134 -20.14 -8.12 8.38
N GLY A 135 -20.57 -7.06 9.07
CA GLY A 135 -21.95 -6.93 9.54
C GLY A 135 -22.97 -6.75 8.41
N ALA A 136 -22.59 -6.08 7.32
CA ALA A 136 -23.48 -5.84 6.18
C ALA A 136 -23.52 -7.01 5.20
N CYS A 137 -22.35 -7.54 4.84
CA CYS A 137 -22.16 -8.52 3.77
C CYS A 137 -21.99 -9.97 4.27
N GLY A 138 -21.71 -10.16 5.56
CA GLY A 138 -21.31 -11.45 6.11
C GLY A 138 -19.88 -11.84 5.73
N SER A 139 -19.63 -13.15 5.71
CA SER A 139 -18.33 -13.72 5.35
C SER A 139 -18.08 -13.59 3.83
N PRO A 140 -16.88 -13.15 3.41
CA PRO A 140 -16.51 -13.12 2.00
C PRO A 140 -16.35 -14.52 1.42
N ASP A 141 -16.56 -14.66 0.11
CA ASP A 141 -16.34 -15.91 -0.61
C ASP A 141 -14.85 -16.21 -0.78
N VAL A 142 -14.06 -15.18 -1.06
CA VAL A 142 -12.61 -15.28 -1.22
C VAL A 142 -11.92 -14.14 -0.48
N ILE A 143 -10.82 -14.48 0.18
CA ILE A 143 -9.91 -13.52 0.81
C ILE A 143 -8.58 -13.62 0.08
N ASN A 144 -8.13 -12.51 -0.52
CA ASN A 144 -6.83 -12.39 -1.16
C ASN A 144 -5.95 -11.37 -0.42
N ASN A 145 -4.64 -11.50 -0.49
CA ASN A 145 -3.69 -10.52 0.06
C ASN A 145 -2.90 -9.91 -1.10
N THR A 146 -2.97 -8.59 -1.25
CA THR A 146 -2.33 -7.86 -2.36
C THR A 146 -1.77 -6.52 -1.88
N TYR A 147 -1.30 -5.71 -2.81
CA TYR A 147 -0.91 -4.33 -2.58
C TYR A 147 -1.78 -3.39 -3.41
N ILE A 148 -2.09 -2.22 -2.85
CA ILE A 148 -2.70 -1.11 -3.60
C ILE A 148 -1.84 0.14 -3.46
N ASN A 149 -1.86 0.98 -4.49
CA ASN A 149 -1.29 2.32 -4.43
C ASN A 149 -2.27 3.23 -3.71
N GLN A 150 -1.96 3.60 -2.46
CA GLN A 150 -2.74 4.58 -1.72
C GLN A 150 -2.06 5.94 -1.79
N THR A 151 -2.84 6.99 -2.08
CA THR A 151 -2.38 8.37 -1.90
C THR A 151 -2.15 8.65 -0.42
N VAL A 152 -0.92 9.02 -0.08
CA VAL A 152 -0.56 9.45 1.27
C VAL A 152 -0.91 10.93 1.40
N PRO A 153 -1.76 11.34 2.35
CA PRO A 153 -2.00 12.74 2.62
C PRO A 153 -0.72 13.37 3.17
N THR A 154 -0.24 14.41 2.51
CA THR A 154 0.99 15.13 2.86
C THR A 154 0.62 16.55 3.26
N ALA A 155 1.28 17.10 4.28
CA ALA A 155 0.98 18.46 4.74
C ALA A 155 1.47 19.51 3.73
N THR A 156 2.53 19.18 3.01
CA THR A 156 3.14 19.99 1.95
C THR A 156 3.16 19.22 0.64
N LYS A 157 3.12 19.95 -0.49
CA LYS A 157 3.25 19.31 -1.80
C LYS A 157 4.61 18.60 -1.90
N PRO A 158 4.68 17.39 -2.45
CA PRO A 158 5.95 16.73 -2.68
C PRO A 158 6.88 17.58 -3.54
N GLN A 159 8.16 17.65 -3.19
CA GLN A 159 9.17 18.36 -3.97
C GLN A 159 10.02 17.34 -4.73
N ILE A 160 10.18 17.55 -6.03
CA ILE A 160 11.02 16.74 -6.90
C ILE A 160 12.30 17.53 -7.16
N TRP A 161 13.43 16.94 -6.77
CA TRP A 161 14.75 17.51 -6.99
C TRP A 161 15.50 16.68 -8.02
N ILE A 162 16.04 17.34 -9.03
CA ILE A 162 16.77 16.70 -10.12
C ILE A 162 18.25 16.97 -9.95
N TYR A 163 19.04 15.90 -9.83
CA TYR A 163 20.50 15.93 -9.82
C TYR A 163 21.03 15.40 -11.15
N GLN A 164 21.96 16.14 -11.75
CA GLN A 164 22.67 15.69 -12.94
C GLN A 164 24.17 15.87 -12.72
N PRO A 165 24.89 14.82 -12.30
CA PRO A 165 26.29 14.95 -11.91
C PRO A 165 27.24 15.23 -13.09
N GLY A 166 26.81 15.03 -14.34
CA GLY A 166 27.51 15.46 -15.54
C GLY A 166 26.65 15.41 -16.80
N GLN A 167 27.09 16.08 -17.87
CA GLN A 167 26.38 16.21 -19.16
C GLN A 167 26.09 14.85 -19.85
N TYR A 168 26.86 13.81 -19.51
CA TYR A 168 26.71 12.46 -20.07
C TYR A 168 26.25 11.42 -19.04
N GLN A 169 25.91 11.86 -17.82
CA GLN A 169 25.41 10.98 -16.77
C GLN A 169 23.88 11.06 -16.68
N PRO A 170 23.20 9.95 -16.37
CA PRO A 170 21.76 9.96 -16.17
C PRO A 170 21.40 10.89 -15.01
N SER A 171 20.29 11.62 -15.17
CA SER A 171 19.73 12.44 -14.10
C SER A 171 19.06 11.55 -13.06
N VAL A 172 19.24 11.88 -11.79
CA VAL A 172 18.55 11.24 -10.68
C VAL A 172 17.50 12.18 -10.12
N SER A 173 16.31 11.65 -9.91
CA SER A 173 15.16 12.35 -9.37
C SER A 173 14.90 11.89 -7.94
N LEU A 174 14.94 12.85 -7.02
CA LEU A 174 14.70 12.65 -5.59
C LEU A 174 13.34 13.25 -5.23
N THR A 175 12.47 12.50 -4.56
CA THR A 175 11.19 13.03 -4.09
C THR A 175 11.24 13.26 -2.59
N PHE A 176 10.98 14.51 -2.18
CA PHE A 176 10.87 14.92 -0.78
C PHE A 176 9.43 15.18 -0.41
N VAL A 177 9.07 14.80 0.82
CA VAL A 177 7.78 15.10 1.43
C VAL A 177 8.04 15.49 2.87
N ASP A 178 7.47 16.63 3.29
CA ASP A 178 7.61 17.16 4.64
C ASP A 178 9.09 17.24 5.09
N GLY A 179 9.96 17.64 4.15
CA GLY A 179 11.40 17.81 4.37
C GLY A 179 12.22 16.52 4.40
N LYS A 180 11.63 15.35 4.13
CA LYS A 180 12.32 14.05 4.12
C LYS A 180 12.30 13.36 2.76
N LEU A 181 13.40 12.72 2.40
CA LEU A 181 13.55 11.94 1.19
C LEU A 181 12.65 10.69 1.25
N GLN A 182 11.74 10.56 0.30
CA GLN A 182 10.79 9.45 0.22
C GLN A 182 11.15 8.43 -0.87
N SER A 183 11.74 8.89 -1.98
CA SER A 183 12.11 8.00 -3.07
C SER A 183 13.30 8.53 -3.86
N ILE A 184 14.04 7.60 -4.43
CA ILE A 184 15.18 7.84 -5.31
C ILE A 184 14.93 7.12 -6.63
N ASN A 185 14.80 7.87 -7.72
CA ASN A 185 14.61 7.33 -9.07
C ASN A 185 15.82 7.70 -9.92
N ASN A 186 16.58 6.70 -10.35
CA ASN A 186 17.82 6.86 -11.12
C ASN A 186 17.73 6.29 -12.55
#